data_AF-A0A2E6S6P1-F1
#
_entry.id   AF-A0A2E6S6P1-F1
#
_cell.length_a   1.000
_cell.length_b   1.000
_cell.length_c   1.000
_cell.angle_alpha   90.00
_cell.angle_beta   90.00
_cell.angle_gamma   90.00
#
_symmetry.space_group_name_H-M   'P 1'
#
loop_
_entity.id
_entity.type
_entity.pdbx_description
1 polymer ?
#
loop_
_entity_poly.entity_id
_entity_poly.type
_entity_poly.pdbx_seq_one_letter_code
_entity_poly.pdbx_strand_id
1 'polypeptide(L)'
;MHDLTEIPVALELYMEGLRTHNIEKIGKSFAEEIQFITPARTMGREDILAFLSALYRGFPDWTYDHDPPVQSADGTIGVKWRQGGTHTDTLSFPGFEPCPPTGRRVTIPEHYFYYQVSEHGLAQIRPDPVPGGAPRGIFEQIGVELPPL
;
A
#
# COMPACT_ATOMS: atom_id res chain seq x y z
N MET A 1 -6.90 -16.37 -14.09
CA MET A 1 -7.53 -15.40 -13.18
C MET A 1 -8.92 -15.14 -13.70
N HIS A 2 -9.91 -15.10 -12.81
CA HIS A 2 -11.29 -14.81 -13.16
C HIS A 2 -11.77 -13.65 -12.29
N ASP A 3 -12.75 -12.89 -12.77
CA ASP A 3 -13.34 -11.81 -11.99
C ASP A 3 -13.89 -12.36 -10.68
N LEU A 4 -13.54 -11.69 -9.58
CA LEU A 4 -14.02 -12.06 -8.26
C LEU A 4 -15.48 -11.65 -8.12
N THR A 5 -16.37 -12.61 -7.92
CA THR A 5 -17.82 -12.36 -7.83
C THR A 5 -18.25 -11.71 -6.52
N GLU A 6 -17.50 -11.94 -5.44
CA GLU A 6 -17.73 -11.35 -4.12
C GLU A 6 -16.40 -11.07 -3.44
N ILE A 7 -16.18 -9.81 -3.03
CA ILE A 7 -14.96 -9.40 -2.33
C ILE A 7 -15.07 -9.82 -0.86
N PRO A 8 -14.09 -10.56 -0.30
CA PRO A 8 -14.11 -10.89 1.12
C PRO A 8 -14.19 -9.64 1.99
N VAL A 9 -15.02 -9.68 3.04
CA VAL A 9 -15.29 -8.54 3.94
C VAL A 9 -14.01 -7.88 4.47
N ALA A 10 -12.99 -8.68 4.82
CA ALA A 10 -11.72 -8.14 5.29
C ALA A 10 -10.97 -7.35 4.20
N LEU A 11 -10.96 -7.85 2.96
CA LEU A 11 -10.33 -7.14 1.85
C LEU A 11 -11.11 -5.87 1.48
N GLU A 12 -12.44 -5.95 1.46
CA GLU A 12 -13.30 -4.77 1.23
C GLU A 12 -13.06 -3.68 2.29
N LEU A 13 -13.00 -4.07 3.58
CA LEU A 13 -12.71 -3.16 4.69
C LEU A 13 -11.32 -2.52 4.56
N TYR A 14 -10.32 -3.29 4.13
CA TYR A 14 -8.98 -2.80 3.85
C TYR A 14 -8.97 -1.76 2.73
N MET A 15 -9.59 -2.09 1.58
CA MET A 15 -9.66 -1.22 0.39
C MET A 15 -10.38 0.10 0.70
N GLU A 16 -11.49 0.02 1.42
CA GLU A 16 -12.22 1.20 1.89
C GLU A 16 -11.41 2.02 2.90
N GLY A 17 -10.62 1.36 3.76
CA GLY A 17 -9.67 1.98 4.65
C GLY A 17 -8.59 2.77 3.91
N LEU A 18 -8.01 2.19 2.85
CA LEU A 18 -7.08 2.88 1.96
C LEU A 18 -7.75 4.10 1.30
N ARG A 19 -8.92 3.91 0.67
CA ARG A 19 -9.66 4.98 -0.03
C ARG A 19 -10.01 6.17 0.87
N THR A 20 -10.24 5.92 2.16
CA THR A 20 -10.63 6.95 3.15
C THR A 20 -9.48 7.40 4.05
N HIS A 21 -8.26 6.92 3.81
CA HIS A 21 -7.08 7.14 4.66
C HIS A 21 -7.32 6.80 6.14
N ASN A 22 -8.23 5.85 6.42
CA ASN A 22 -8.62 5.49 7.77
C ASN A 22 -7.75 4.34 8.30
N ILE A 23 -6.67 4.71 9.00
CA ILE A 23 -5.69 3.78 9.58
C ILE A 23 -6.33 2.78 10.56
N GLU A 24 -7.33 3.19 11.33
CA GLU A 24 -8.03 2.30 12.25
C GLU A 24 -8.81 1.22 11.49
N LYS A 25 -9.52 1.62 10.43
CA LYS A 25 -10.25 0.70 9.53
C LYS A 25 -9.30 -0.30 8.86
N ILE A 26 -8.17 0.20 8.36
CA ILE A 26 -7.10 -0.64 7.81
C ILE A 26 -6.62 -1.65 8.86
N GLY A 27 -6.29 -1.21 10.07
CA GLY A 27 -5.86 -2.10 11.14
C GLY A 27 -6.91 -3.14 11.54
N LYS A 28 -8.20 -2.80 11.52
CA LYS A 28 -9.30 -3.73 11.81
C LYS A 28 -9.49 -4.81 10.73
N SER A 29 -9.02 -4.58 9.51
CA SER A 29 -9.10 -5.55 8.42
C SER A 29 -8.09 -6.70 8.52
N PHE A 30 -7.01 -6.49 9.27
CA PHE A 30 -5.88 -7.42 9.35
C PHE A 30 -6.18 -8.60 10.27
N ALA A 31 -5.70 -9.77 9.87
CA ALA A 31 -5.48 -10.87 10.79
C ALA A 31 -4.36 -10.52 11.79
N GLU A 32 -4.27 -11.25 12.90
CA GLU A 32 -3.31 -11.00 13.99
C GLU A 32 -1.86 -10.96 13.48
N GLU A 33 -1.49 -11.94 12.65
CA GLU A 33 -0.15 -12.09 12.08
C GLU A 33 -0.06 -11.64 10.62
N ILE A 34 -0.74 -10.53 10.25
CA ILE A 34 -0.63 -9.95 8.90
C ILE A 34 0.82 -9.78 8.45
N GLN A 35 1.13 -10.23 7.23
CA GLN A 35 2.43 -10.03 6.62
C GLN A 35 2.33 -9.22 5.33
N PHE A 36 3.08 -8.13 5.24
CA PHE A 36 3.35 -7.44 3.98
C PHE A 36 4.74 -7.86 3.50
N ILE A 37 4.81 -8.60 2.40
CA ILE A 37 6.06 -9.19 1.91
C ILE A 37 6.50 -8.50 0.62
N THR A 38 7.69 -7.90 0.67
CA THR A 38 8.42 -7.45 -0.52
C THR A 38 9.66 -8.32 -0.72
N PRO A 39 10.34 -8.23 -1.89
CA PRO A 39 11.63 -8.91 -2.07
C PRO A 39 12.71 -8.50 -1.04
N ALA A 40 12.61 -7.31 -0.45
CA ALA A 40 13.61 -6.77 0.47
C ALA A 40 13.33 -7.09 1.94
N ARG A 41 12.06 -7.08 2.36
CA ARG A 41 11.67 -7.32 3.76
C ARG A 41 10.23 -7.80 3.90
N THR A 42 9.98 -8.47 5.02
CA THR A 42 8.63 -8.71 5.53
C THR A 42 8.32 -7.71 6.62
N MET A 43 7.10 -7.16 6.61
CA MET A 43 6.60 -6.18 7.57
C MET A 43 5.36 -6.70 8.27
N GLY A 44 5.27 -6.43 9.57
CA GLY A 44 4.11 -6.78 10.38
C GLY A 44 3.08 -5.65 10.47
N ARG A 45 2.04 -5.86 11.27
CA ARG A 45 0.95 -4.91 11.52
C ARG A 45 1.43 -3.49 11.78
N GLU A 46 2.31 -3.29 12.75
CA GLU A 46 2.73 -1.97 13.19
C GLU A 46 3.52 -1.23 12.11
N ASP A 47 4.41 -1.92 11.40
CA ASP A 47 5.16 -1.37 10.26
C ASP A 47 4.22 -0.86 9.17
N ILE A 48 3.21 -1.66 8.80
CA ILE A 48 2.26 -1.31 7.73
C ILE A 48 1.48 -0.05 8.12
N LEU A 49 0.96 0.00 9.34
CA LEU A 49 0.17 1.14 9.82
C LEU A 49 1.02 2.40 9.97
N ALA A 50 2.26 2.28 10.46
CA ALA A 50 3.20 3.39 10.56
C ALA A 50 3.58 3.93 9.17
N PHE A 51 3.82 3.03 8.22
CA PHE A 51 4.10 3.39 6.83
C PHE A 51 2.95 4.17 6.19
N LEU A 52 1.71 3.66 6.28
CA LEU A 52 0.55 4.31 5.70
C LEU A 52 0.22 5.64 6.40
N SER A 53 0.41 5.72 7.72
CA SER A 53 0.23 6.98 8.46
C SER A 53 1.22 8.05 8.00
N ALA A 54 2.49 7.68 7.80
CA ALA A 54 3.50 8.59 7.27
C ALA A 54 3.21 8.98 5.81
N LEU A 55 2.74 8.04 4.99
CA LEU A 55 2.33 8.29 3.61
C LEU A 55 1.23 9.35 3.54
N TYR A 56 0.13 9.16 4.29
CA TYR A 56 -1.02 10.07 4.25
C TYR A 56 -0.73 11.43 4.87
N ARG A 57 0.24 11.51 5.79
CA ARG A 57 0.74 12.79 6.27
C ARG A 57 1.50 13.52 5.17
N GLY A 58 2.50 12.88 4.55
CA GLY A 58 3.33 13.52 3.51
C GLY A 58 2.54 13.84 2.22
N PHE A 59 1.49 13.06 1.95
CA PHE A 59 0.61 13.18 0.79
C PHE A 59 -0.86 13.22 1.22
N PRO A 60 -1.36 14.36 1.74
CA PRO A 60 -2.76 14.47 2.19
C PRO A 60 -3.80 14.25 1.08
N ASP A 61 -3.42 14.47 -0.18
CA ASP A 61 -4.24 14.24 -1.38
C ASP A 61 -3.96 12.88 -2.06
N TRP A 62 -3.33 11.93 -1.36
CA TRP A 62 -3.09 10.60 -1.91
C TRP A 62 -4.41 9.95 -2.35
N THR A 63 -4.39 9.24 -3.47
CA THR A 63 -5.56 8.59 -4.02
C THR A 63 -5.27 7.14 -4.37
N TYR A 64 -6.32 6.33 -4.31
CA TYR A 64 -6.31 4.94 -4.72
C TYR A 64 -7.46 4.72 -5.69
N ASP A 65 -7.14 4.19 -6.86
CA ASP A 65 -8.10 3.66 -7.83
C ASP A 65 -7.67 2.25 -8.23
N HIS A 66 -8.60 1.40 -8.64
CA HIS A 66 -8.28 0.02 -8.99
C HIS A 66 -9.25 -0.60 -10.00
N ASP A 67 -8.75 -1.60 -10.73
CA ASP A 67 -9.59 -2.47 -11.54
C ASP A 67 -10.39 -3.44 -10.64
N PRO A 68 -11.49 -4.04 -11.11
CA PRO A 68 -12.18 -5.09 -10.37
C PRO A 68 -11.20 -6.18 -9.87
N PRO A 69 -11.28 -6.62 -8.60
CA PRO A 69 -10.43 -7.68 -8.10
C PRO A 69 -10.59 -8.97 -8.91
N VAL A 70 -9.48 -9.67 -9.11
CA VAL A 70 -9.45 -10.96 -9.81
C VAL A 70 -8.91 -12.04 -8.88
N GLN A 71 -9.43 -13.26 -9.01
CA GLN A 71 -8.96 -14.39 -8.22
C GLN A 71 -8.05 -15.31 -9.05
N SER A 72 -6.92 -15.68 -8.47
CA SER A 72 -5.98 -16.67 -8.97
C SER A 72 -6.44 -18.08 -8.62
N ALA A 73 -5.90 -19.09 -9.32
CA ALA A 73 -6.29 -20.49 -9.14
C ALA A 73 -5.91 -21.05 -7.75
N ASP A 74 -4.93 -20.43 -7.08
CA ASP A 74 -4.49 -20.73 -5.72
C ASP A 74 -5.31 -20.02 -4.64
N GLY A 75 -6.37 -19.29 -5.02
CA GLY A 75 -7.24 -18.55 -4.12
C GLY A 75 -6.75 -17.15 -3.76
N THR A 76 -5.54 -16.76 -4.18
CA THR A 76 -5.01 -15.41 -3.98
C THR A 76 -5.81 -14.38 -4.78
N ILE A 77 -6.09 -13.22 -4.21
CA ILE A 77 -6.85 -12.14 -4.86
C ILE A 77 -5.89 -11.07 -5.34
N GLY A 78 -5.85 -10.78 -6.64
CA GLY A 78 -5.10 -9.69 -7.22
C GLY A 78 -5.96 -8.44 -7.39
N VAL A 79 -5.45 -7.28 -6.97
CA VAL A 79 -6.05 -5.97 -7.27
C VAL A 79 -5.00 -5.11 -7.95
N LYS A 80 -5.31 -4.60 -9.15
CA LYS A 80 -4.43 -3.71 -9.89
C LYS A 80 -4.68 -2.26 -9.47
N TRP A 81 -3.71 -1.64 -8.84
CA TRP A 81 -3.85 -0.29 -8.26
C TRP A 81 -3.25 0.80 -9.15
N ARG A 82 -3.90 1.96 -9.13
CA ARG A 82 -3.42 3.28 -9.58
C ARG A 82 -3.41 4.19 -8.37
N GLN A 83 -2.24 4.70 -8.00
CA GLN A 83 -2.10 5.49 -6.78
C GLN A 83 -1.04 6.56 -6.89
N GLY A 84 -1.20 7.63 -6.12
CA GLY A 84 -0.31 8.78 -6.12
C GLY A 84 -0.90 9.97 -5.40
N GLY A 85 -0.10 11.02 -5.25
CA GLY A 85 -0.47 12.25 -4.56
C GLY A 85 0.59 13.33 -4.74
N THR A 86 0.42 14.45 -4.06
CA THR A 86 1.33 15.60 -4.06
C THR A 86 2.02 15.72 -2.69
N HIS A 87 3.35 15.80 -2.69
CA HIS A 87 4.15 15.89 -1.46
C HIS A 87 4.07 17.30 -0.86
N THR A 88 3.11 17.54 0.04
CA THR A 88 2.79 18.87 0.59
C THR A 88 3.05 19.02 2.09
N ASP A 89 3.35 17.94 2.80
CA ASP A 89 3.85 17.97 4.19
C ASP A 89 5.05 17.04 4.35
N THR A 90 5.70 17.06 5.51
CA THR A 90 6.88 16.27 5.83
C THR A 90 6.58 14.78 5.73
N LEU A 91 7.31 14.08 4.87
CA LEU A 91 7.28 12.63 4.75
C LEU A 91 8.30 11.99 5.68
N SER A 92 7.85 11.21 6.66
CA SER A 92 8.71 10.58 7.67
C SER A 92 8.45 9.08 7.74
N PHE A 93 8.91 8.33 6.74
CA PHE A 93 8.78 6.87 6.74
C PHE A 93 9.63 6.23 7.85
N PRO A 94 9.14 5.17 8.52
CA PRO A 94 9.92 4.47 9.54
C PRO A 94 11.27 3.97 9.01
N GLY A 95 12.35 4.32 9.71
CA GLY A 95 13.71 3.90 9.35
C GLY A 95 14.42 4.79 8.30
N PHE A 96 13.82 5.91 7.92
CA PHE A 96 14.40 6.86 6.96
C PHE A 96 14.44 8.28 7.52
N GLU A 97 15.35 9.09 6.98
CA GLU A 97 15.40 10.52 7.28
C GLU A 97 14.12 11.22 6.81
N PRO A 98 13.53 12.11 7.62
CA PRO A 98 12.37 12.90 7.20
C PRO A 98 12.68 13.76 5.98
N CYS A 99 11.79 13.75 4.98
CA CYS A 99 11.88 14.57 3.79
C CYS A 99 10.93 15.77 3.91
N PRO A 100 11.42 17.03 3.81
CA PRO A 100 10.55 18.20 3.82
C PRO A 100 9.67 18.25 2.57
N PRO A 101 8.51 18.94 2.62
CA PRO A 101 7.59 19.02 1.49
C PRO A 101 8.26 19.64 0.27
N THR A 102 8.04 19.03 -0.89
CA THR A 102 8.68 19.44 -2.16
C THR A 102 7.71 20.02 -3.18
N GLY A 103 6.40 19.89 -2.95
CA GLY A 103 5.36 20.26 -3.89
C GLY A 103 5.28 19.36 -5.13
N ARG A 104 6.12 18.32 -5.22
CA ARG A 104 6.14 17.41 -6.37
C ARG A 104 5.00 16.41 -6.32
N ARG A 105 4.43 16.12 -7.49
CA ARG A 105 3.47 15.04 -7.67
C ARG A 105 4.21 13.72 -7.86
N VAL A 106 3.70 12.69 -7.19
CA VAL A 106 4.16 11.31 -7.27
C VAL A 106 3.05 10.47 -7.91
N THR A 107 3.44 9.58 -8.81
CA THR A 107 2.56 8.56 -9.37
C THR A 107 3.27 7.22 -9.29
N ILE A 108 2.64 6.25 -8.64
CA ILE A 108 3.17 4.88 -8.58
C ILE A 108 2.73 4.16 -9.85
N PRO A 109 3.64 3.45 -10.54
CA PRO A 109 3.29 2.63 -11.70
C PRO A 109 2.16 1.65 -11.37
N GLU A 110 1.25 1.42 -12.32
CA GLU A 110 0.15 0.50 -12.10
C GLU A 110 0.67 -0.93 -11.97
N HIS A 111 0.31 -1.61 -10.89
CA HIS A 111 0.71 -3.00 -10.68
C HIS A 111 -0.27 -3.71 -9.74
N TYR A 112 -0.18 -5.04 -9.73
CA TYR A 112 -0.99 -5.84 -8.83
C TYR A 112 -0.42 -5.83 -7.42
N PHE A 113 -1.33 -5.78 -6.46
CA PHE A 113 -1.11 -6.27 -5.12
C PHE A 113 -1.92 -7.55 -4.96
N TYR A 114 -1.29 -8.58 -4.43
CA TYR A 114 -1.89 -9.87 -4.17
C TYR A 114 -2.17 -10.04 -2.69
N TYR A 115 -3.39 -10.46 -2.40
CA TYR A 115 -3.95 -10.57 -1.06
C TYR A 115 -4.33 -12.01 -0.77
N GLN A 116 -3.93 -12.49 0.41
CA GLN A 116 -4.50 -13.72 0.97
C GLN A 116 -5.39 -13.34 2.15
N VAL A 117 -6.64 -13.78 2.07
CA VAL A 117 -7.65 -13.56 3.11
C VAL A 117 -7.90 -14.88 3.81
N SER A 118 -7.87 -14.86 5.14
CA SER A 118 -8.20 -15.99 6.01
C SER A 118 -9.55 -15.76 6.70
N GLU A 119 -10.04 -16.74 7.44
CA GLU A 119 -11.21 -16.59 8.30
C GLU A 119 -11.03 -15.52 9.40
N HIS A 120 -9.78 -15.20 9.75
CA HIS A 120 -9.42 -14.22 10.77
C HIS A 120 -9.08 -12.83 10.20
N GLY A 121 -9.23 -12.62 8.89
CA GLY A 121 -8.98 -11.34 8.24
C GLY A 121 -7.88 -11.42 7.16
N LEU A 122 -7.39 -10.25 6.76
CA LEU A 122 -6.33 -10.14 5.76
C LEU A 122 -5.02 -10.67 6.35
N ALA A 123 -4.55 -11.80 5.83
CA ALA A 123 -3.39 -12.52 6.34
C ALA A 123 -2.10 -12.13 5.62
N GLN A 124 -2.20 -11.75 4.34
CA GLN A 124 -1.03 -11.41 3.57
C GLN A 124 -1.27 -10.38 2.47
N ILE A 125 -0.29 -9.51 2.25
CA ILE A 125 -0.19 -8.56 1.15
C ILE A 125 1.16 -8.76 0.45
N ARG A 126 1.15 -8.89 -0.88
CA ARG A 126 2.34 -8.98 -1.74
C ARG A 126 2.20 -8.05 -2.94
N PRO A 127 2.91 -6.92 -3.02
CA PRO A 127 2.98 -6.15 -4.26
C PRO A 127 3.83 -6.87 -5.32
N ASP A 128 3.46 -6.72 -6.58
CA ASP A 128 4.36 -7.03 -7.69
C ASP A 128 5.62 -6.14 -7.62
N PRO A 129 6.82 -6.70 -7.80
CA PRO A 129 8.03 -5.90 -7.88
C PRO A 129 8.06 -5.14 -9.21
N VAL A 130 7.84 -3.83 -9.15
CA VAL A 130 7.92 -2.95 -10.33
C VAL A 130 8.93 -1.81 -10.11
N PRO A 131 9.74 -1.45 -11.13
CA PRO A 131 10.54 -0.24 -11.08
C PRO A 131 9.67 0.99 -10.79
N GLY A 132 10.06 1.84 -9.85
CA GLY A 132 9.26 3.00 -9.44
C GLY A 132 8.14 2.70 -8.42
N GLY A 133 8.05 1.47 -7.91
CA GLY A 133 7.15 1.11 -6.80
C GLY A 133 7.50 1.81 -5.47
N ALA A 134 6.55 1.88 -4.55
CA ALA A 134 6.77 2.45 -3.22
C ALA A 134 7.58 1.50 -2.31
N PRO A 135 8.40 2.01 -1.37
CA PRO A 135 8.62 3.43 -1.06
C PRO A 135 9.67 4.12 -1.93
N ARG A 136 10.56 3.35 -2.59
CA ARG A 136 11.71 3.90 -3.31
C ARG A 136 11.32 4.86 -4.43
N GLY A 137 10.33 4.51 -5.24
CA GLY A 137 9.82 5.36 -6.32
C GLY A 137 9.20 6.66 -5.83
N ILE A 138 8.73 6.72 -4.57
CA ILE A 138 8.28 7.96 -3.94
C ILE A 138 9.50 8.87 -3.71
N PHE A 139 10.55 8.35 -3.07
CA PHE A 139 11.78 9.10 -2.77
C PHE A 139 12.47 9.63 -4.03
N GLU A 140 12.55 8.80 -5.07
CA GLU A 140 13.11 9.19 -6.37
C GLU A 140 12.33 10.38 -6.99
N GLN A 141 11.00 10.32 -6.96
CA GLN A 141 10.14 11.35 -7.55
C GLN A 141 10.15 12.67 -6.75
N ILE A 142 10.20 12.60 -5.41
CA ILE A 142 10.30 13.81 -4.58
C ILE A 142 11.71 14.40 -4.56
N GLY A 143 12.71 13.72 -5.12
CA GLY A 143 14.05 14.28 -5.35
C GLY A 143 15.05 14.01 -4.24
N VAL A 144 14.90 12.92 -3.49
CA VAL A 144 15.96 12.44 -2.59
C VAL A 144 17.10 11.91 -3.45
N GLU A 145 18.30 12.49 -3.29
CA GLU A 145 19.47 12.20 -4.15
C GLU A 145 19.95 10.75 -4.05
N LEU A 146 19.90 10.17 -2.85
CA LEU A 146 20.23 8.78 -2.57
C LEU A 146 19.01 8.11 -1.95
N PRO A 147 18.03 7.69 -2.77
CA PRO A 147 16.90 6.95 -2.25
C PRO A 147 17.43 5.67 -1.61
N PRO A 148 16.91 5.29 -0.43
CA PRO A 148 17.33 4.07 0.25
C PRO A 148 17.16 2.84 -0.65
N LEU A 149 18.13 1.92 -0.55
CA LEU A 149 18.22 0.69 -1.34
C LEU A 149 17.06 -0.28 -1.05
#